data_AF-A0A2X1NJG6-F1
#
_entry.id   AF-A0A2X1NJG6-F1
#
_cell.length_a   1.000
_cell.length_b   1.000
_cell.length_c   1.000
_cell.angle_alpha   90.00
_cell.angle_beta   90.00
_cell.angle_gamma   90.00
#
_symmetry.space_group_name_H-M   'P 1'
#
loop_
_entity.id
_entity.type
_entity.pdbx_description
1 polymer ?
#
loop_
_entity_poly.entity_id
_entity_poly.type
_entity_poly.pdbx_seq_one_letter_code
_entity_poly.pdbx_strand_id
1 'polypeptide(L)'
;MTALALFDLLKPNYALATQVEFTDPEIVAEYITYPSPNGHGEVRGYLVKPAKMSGKTPAVVVVHENRGLNPYIEDVARRVAKAGYIAPGT
;
A
#
# COMPACT_ATOMS: atom_id res chain seq x y z
N MET A 1 1.34 -29.51 -20.41
CA MET A 1 1.19 -28.11 -19.92
C MET A 1 0.20 -27.42 -20.83
N THR A 2 -0.94 -26.95 -20.32
CA THR A 2 -1.95 -26.20 -21.09
C THR A 2 -1.78 -24.69 -20.87
N ALA A 3 -2.26 -23.85 -21.78
CA ALA A 3 -2.16 -22.40 -21.66
C ALA A 3 -2.78 -21.84 -20.37
N LEU A 4 -3.85 -22.46 -19.86
CA LEU A 4 -4.48 -22.11 -18.59
C LEU A 4 -3.58 -22.44 -17.38
N ALA A 5 -2.94 -23.61 -17.39
CA ALA A 5 -2.01 -23.99 -16.32
C ALA A 5 -0.78 -23.07 -16.28
N LEU A 6 -0.29 -22.63 -17.45
CA LEU A 6 0.80 -21.66 -17.52
C LEU A 6 0.37 -20.26 -17.04
N PHE A 7 -0.86 -19.84 -17.37
CA PHE A 7 -1.41 -18.57 -16.89
C PHE A 7 -1.57 -18.54 -15.36
N ASP A 8 -2.07 -19.61 -14.76
CA ASP A 8 -2.21 -19.70 -13.30
C ASP A 8 -0.86 -19.70 -12.56
N LEU A 9 0.20 -20.20 -13.20
CA LEU A 9 1.56 -20.16 -12.65
C LEU A 9 2.19 -18.76 -12.75
N LEU A 10 1.85 -18.00 -13.80
CA LEU A 10 2.45 -16.69 -14.09
C LEU A 10 1.65 -15.52 -13.52
N LYS A 11 0.38 -15.72 -13.15
CA LYS A 11 -0.44 -14.65 -12.56
C LYS A 11 0.02 -14.34 -11.12
N PRO A 12 0.08 -13.06 -10.71
CA PRO A 12 0.37 -12.72 -9.33
C PRO A 12 -0.71 -13.26 -8.39
N ASN A 13 -0.31 -13.92 -7.31
CA ASN A 13 -1.22 -14.32 -6.24
C ASN A 13 -0.97 -13.46 -4.98
N TYR A 14 -1.55 -12.28 -4.97
CA TYR A 14 -1.30 -11.28 -3.92
C TYR A 14 -1.79 -11.70 -2.54
N ALA A 15 -2.84 -12.55 -2.46
CA ALA A 15 -3.36 -13.06 -1.19
C ALA A 15 -2.35 -13.95 -0.45
N LEU A 16 -1.48 -14.68 -1.18
CA LEU A 16 -0.39 -15.44 -0.57
C LEU A 16 0.83 -14.57 -0.21
N ALA A 17 0.88 -13.32 -0.69
CA ALA A 17 2.01 -12.41 -0.50
C ALA A 17 1.74 -11.34 0.56
N THR A 18 0.53 -11.26 1.10
CA THR A 18 0.16 -10.34 2.18
C THR A 18 0.92 -10.69 3.46
N GLN A 19 1.66 -9.72 4.00
CA GLN A 19 2.47 -9.91 5.22
C GLN A 19 1.85 -9.20 6.43
N VAL A 20 1.16 -8.09 6.20
CA VAL A 20 0.47 -7.34 7.24
C VAL A 20 -1.00 -7.26 6.85
N GLU A 21 -1.86 -7.78 7.72
CA GLU A 21 -3.32 -7.71 7.52
C GLU A 21 -3.80 -6.26 7.51
N PHE A 22 -4.82 -5.97 6.69
CA PHE A 22 -5.38 -4.62 6.65
C PHE A 22 -6.08 -4.22 7.96
N THR A 23 -6.44 -5.20 8.78
CA THR A 23 -7.03 -5.04 10.12
C THR A 23 -6.01 -5.19 11.24
N ASP A 24 -4.71 -5.18 10.96
CA ASP A 24 -3.69 -5.26 12.01
C ASP A 24 -3.89 -4.09 13.00
N PRO A 25 -4.09 -4.36 14.30
CA PRO A 25 -4.45 -3.33 15.28
C PRO A 25 -3.32 -2.34 15.56
N GLU A 26 -2.10 -2.61 15.09
CA GLU A 26 -0.95 -1.73 15.26
C GLU A 26 -0.85 -0.65 14.17
N ILE A 27 -1.74 -0.66 13.18
CA ILE A 27 -1.81 0.34 12.11
C ILE A 27 -3.23 0.90 11.96
N VAL A 28 -3.31 2.05 11.30
CA VAL A 28 -4.55 2.68 10.82
C VAL A 28 -4.37 2.95 9.34
N ALA A 29 -5.19 2.31 8.51
CA ALA A 29 -5.17 2.46 7.06
C ALA A 29 -6.44 3.16 6.56
N GLU A 30 -6.27 4.13 5.68
CA GLU A 30 -7.36 4.88 5.07
C GLU A 30 -7.03 5.26 3.62
N TYR A 31 -8.05 5.36 2.78
CA TYR A 31 -7.89 6.02 1.49
C TYR A 31 -8.15 7.51 1.66
N ILE A 32 -7.25 8.33 1.13
CA ILE A 32 -7.37 9.79 1.12
C ILE A 32 -7.33 10.29 -0.33
N THR A 33 -7.76 11.53 -0.52
CA THR A 33 -7.43 12.30 -1.72
C THR A 33 -6.49 13.44 -1.37
N TYR A 34 -5.64 13.84 -2.30
CA TYR A 34 -4.77 14.99 -2.14
C TYR A 34 -4.63 15.77 -3.46
N PRO A 35 -4.40 17.10 -3.37
CA PRO A 35 -4.22 17.93 -4.55
C PRO A 35 -2.87 17.68 -5.22
N SER A 36 -2.92 17.42 -6.52
CA SER A 36 -1.80 17.32 -7.46
C SER A 36 -2.05 18.30 -8.62
N PRO A 37 -1.85 19.61 -8.41
CA PRO A 37 -2.24 20.65 -9.37
C PRO A 37 -1.49 20.57 -10.69
N ASN A 38 -0.28 20.00 -10.68
CA ASN A 38 0.53 19.76 -11.88
C ASN A 38 0.40 18.31 -12.41
N GLY A 39 -0.53 17.54 -11.85
CA GLY A 39 -0.83 16.17 -12.23
C GLY A 39 -2.29 16.02 -12.59
N HIS A 40 -2.95 15.01 -12.02
CA HIS A 40 -4.33 14.65 -12.33
C HIS A 40 -5.38 15.37 -11.46
N GLY A 41 -5.08 16.57 -10.94
CA GLY A 41 -6.00 17.30 -10.07
C GLY A 41 -6.05 16.64 -8.69
N GLU A 42 -7.15 15.97 -8.35
CA GLU A 42 -7.25 15.20 -7.09
C GLU A 42 -6.79 13.76 -7.31
N VAL A 43 -5.80 13.33 -6.54
CA VAL A 43 -5.25 11.97 -6.62
C VAL A 43 -5.65 11.17 -5.39
N ARG A 44 -6.12 9.93 -5.60
CA ARG A 44 -6.38 8.98 -4.52
C ARG A 44 -5.08 8.32 -4.08
N GLY A 45 -4.85 8.27 -2.77
CA GLY A 45 -3.73 7.55 -2.16
C GLY A 45 -4.21 6.62 -1.04
N TYR A 46 -3.38 5.64 -0.69
CA TYR A 46 -3.59 4.74 0.44
C TYR A 46 -2.63 5.11 1.57
N LEU A 47 -3.16 5.76 2.60
CA LEU A 47 -2.38 6.27 3.72
C LEU A 47 -2.44 5.27 4.89
N VAL A 48 -1.28 4.83 5.33
CA VAL A 48 -1.15 4.00 6.52
C VAL A 48 -0.32 4.70 7.58
N LYS A 49 -0.78 4.64 8.83
CA LYS A 49 -0.12 5.24 10.01
C LYS A 49 0.05 4.18 11.09
N PRO A 50 1.09 4.27 11.95
CA PRO A 50 1.12 3.51 13.19
C PRO A 50 -0.09 3.89 14.06
N ALA A 51 -0.77 2.92 14.67
CA ALA A 51 -1.92 3.18 15.53
C ALA A 51 -1.54 3.95 16.81
N LYS A 52 -0.29 3.82 17.25
CA LYS A 52 0.27 4.54 18.39
C LYS A 52 1.41 5.44 17.92
N MET A 53 1.16 6.74 17.86
CA MET A 53 2.17 7.76 17.56
C MET A 53 2.25 8.74 18.71
N SER A 54 3.46 9.03 19.20
CA SER A 54 3.72 10.11 20.15
C SER A 54 4.46 11.24 19.44
N GLY A 55 3.79 12.37 19.23
CA GLY A 55 4.38 13.54 18.57
C GLY A 55 4.49 13.41 17.05
N LYS A 56 5.38 14.20 16.45
CA LYS A 56 5.60 14.21 14.99
C LYS A 56 6.29 12.93 14.55
N THR A 57 5.68 12.23 13.60
CA THR A 57 6.18 10.95 13.07
C THR A 57 6.72 11.16 11.64
N PRO A 58 7.91 10.63 11.29
CA PRO A 58 8.45 10.74 9.94
C PRO A 58 7.58 9.99 8.91
N ALA A 59 7.66 10.40 7.65
CA ALA A 59 6.90 9.81 6.56
C ALA A 59 7.80 9.22 5.45
N VAL A 60 7.33 8.17 4.81
CA VAL A 60 7.96 7.48 3.68
C VAL A 60 6.93 7.32 2.57
N VAL A 61 7.18 7.92 1.40
CA VAL A 61 6.30 7.78 0.24
C VAL A 61 6.57 6.44 -0.45
N VAL A 62 5.53 5.66 -0.66
CA VAL A 62 5.60 4.38 -1.36
C VAL A 62 4.99 4.55 -2.75
N VAL A 63 5.80 4.39 -3.80
CA VAL A 63 5.36 4.54 -5.19
C VAL A 63 5.13 3.16 -5.80
N HIS A 64 3.98 2.95 -6.42
CA HIS A 64 3.67 1.68 -7.08
C HIS A 64 4.54 1.40 -8.32
N GLU A 65 4.54 0.15 -8.76
CA GLU A 65 5.17 -0.27 -10.01
C GLU A 65 4.28 0.04 -11.25
N ASN A 66 4.56 -0.56 -12.41
CA ASN A 66 3.86 -0.29 -13.68
C ASN A 66 2.41 -0.81 -13.77
N ARG A 67 1.75 -1.10 -12.64
CA ARG A 67 0.39 -1.66 -12.57
C ARG A 67 -0.53 -0.91 -11.61
N GLY A 68 -0.14 0.28 -11.17
CA GLY A 68 -0.92 1.06 -10.24
C GLY A 68 -0.87 0.53 -8.81
N LEU A 69 -1.62 1.20 -7.93
CA LEU A 69 -1.77 0.82 -6.52
C LEU A 69 -2.54 -0.50 -6.42
N ASN A 70 -1.79 -1.59 -6.22
CA ASN A 70 -2.32 -2.94 -6.09
C ASN A 70 -2.19 -3.44 -4.63
N PRO A 71 -2.82 -4.58 -4.27
CA PRO A 71 -2.80 -5.08 -2.89
C PRO A 71 -1.41 -5.34 -2.32
N TYR A 72 -0.41 -5.61 -3.18
CA TYR A 72 0.98 -5.78 -2.74
C TYR A 72 1.63 -4.45 -2.33
N ILE A 73 1.40 -3.38 -3.09
CA ILE A 73 1.91 -2.05 -2.72
C ILE A 73 1.21 -1.52 -1.47
N GLU A 74 -0.08 -1.77 -1.32
CA GLU A 74 -0.80 -1.48 -0.07
C GLU A 74 -0.21 -2.25 1.11
N ASP A 75 0.18 -3.51 0.92
CA ASP A 75 0.88 -4.30 1.92
C ASP A 75 2.27 -3.75 2.27
N VAL A 76 3.03 -3.26 1.29
CA VAL A 76 4.30 -2.56 1.54
C VAL A 76 4.07 -1.31 2.39
N ALA A 77 3.04 -0.51 2.10
CA ALA A 77 2.70 0.67 2.92
C ALA A 77 2.34 0.27 4.36
N ARG A 78 1.62 -0.84 4.56
CA ARG A 78 1.34 -1.38 5.90
C ARG A 78 2.61 -1.83 6.63
N ARG A 79 3.56 -2.48 5.94
CA ARG A 79 4.86 -2.85 6.50
C ARG A 79 5.69 -1.65 6.92
N VAL A 80 5.68 -0.58 6.13
CA VAL A 80 6.33 0.69 6.47
C VAL A 80 5.71 1.32 7.72
N ALA A 81 4.38 1.27 7.85
CA ALA A 81 3.69 1.74 9.05
C ALA A 81 4.00 0.91 10.29
N LYS A 82 4.12 -0.41 10.16
CA LYS A 82 4.58 -1.29 11.25
C LYS A 82 6.01 -0.99 11.69
N ALA A 83 6.85 -0.46 10.79
CA ALA A 83 8.19 0.01 11.13
C ALA A 83 8.21 1.41 11.79
N GLY A 84 7.06 2.04 12.02
CA GLY A 84 6.94 3.30 12.78
C GLY A 84 6.88 4.57 11.92
N TYR A 85 6.67 4.46 10.61
CA TYR A 85 6.60 5.60 9.69
C TYR A 85 5.17 5.84 9.18
N ILE A 86 4.83 7.08 8.84
CA ILE A 86 3.62 7.35 8.06
C ILE A 86 3.88 6.98 6.59
N ALA A 87 2.99 6.23 5.96
CA ALA A 87 3.18 5.70 4.61
C ALA A 87 2.02 6.05 3.66
N PRO A 88 2.12 7.15 2.88
CA PRO A 88 1.25 7.37 1.72
C PRO A 88 1.72 6.50 0.55
N GLY A 89 0.91 5.53 0.17
CA GLY A 89 1.02 4.74 -1.06
C GLY A 89 0.29 5.42 -2.20
N THR A 90 0.99 5.65 -3.32
CA THR A 90 0.41 6.24 -4.55
C THR A 90 0.58 5.32 -5.71
#